data_AF-A0A922FZM5-F1
#
_entry.id   AF-A0A922FZM5-F1
#
_cell.length_a   1.000
_cell.length_b   1.000
_cell.length_c   1.000
_cell.angle_alpha   90.00
_cell.angle_beta   90.00
_cell.angle_gamma   90.00
#
_symmetry.space_group_name_H-M   'P 1'
#
loop_
_entity.id
_entity.type
_entity.pdbx_description
1 polymer ?
#
loop_
_entity_poly.entity_id
_entity_poly.type
_entity_poly.pdbx_seq_one_letter_code
_entity_poly.pdbx_strand_id
1 'polypeptide(L)'
;MKTFHDKNILRKRFKPNDRICLYDFGFHKHKGKFRFRWTDPFLVKNVFVNGAVEIEDPKDDQIFKKFVGRLPETVLEKLDLVFLDAPFPAGGKSALEGIFDPPYYEWFHSNEDYTEYTNFEECLAYVEDYMIKNGPFDGVLGFSMGAMLAATMPGMQAEGVALTKVPKIKFLMIISGAKLGGSKFAAPKLAANAFSSPVTCPSLHFIGETDIVKPDATALLDSFVDPVVINHSEGHTVPRLDGKPLETMLSFIEKIQMIP
;
A
#
# COMPACT_ATOMS: atom_id res chain seq x y z
N MET A 1 9.29 50.84 8.66
CA MET A 1 10.05 49.63 8.24
C MET A 1 9.13 48.57 7.63
N LYS A 2 8.05 48.15 8.31
CA LYS A 2 7.03 47.21 7.78
C LYS A 2 6.40 47.65 6.44
N THR A 3 6.03 48.93 6.33
CA THR A 3 5.46 49.53 5.11
C THR A 3 6.38 49.57 3.87
N PHE A 4 7.69 49.41 4.05
CA PHE A 4 8.63 49.32 2.91
C PHE A 4 8.79 47.86 2.45
N HIS A 5 8.76 46.89 3.37
CA HIS A 5 8.73 45.47 3.04
C HIS A 5 7.42 45.06 2.36
N ASP A 6 6.28 45.52 2.90
CA ASP A 6 4.96 45.12 2.39
C ASP A 6 4.70 45.58 0.94
N LYS A 7 5.35 46.66 0.48
CA LYS A 7 5.22 47.17 -0.90
C LYS A 7 5.80 46.24 -1.97
N ASN A 8 6.74 45.37 -1.59
CA ASN A 8 7.41 44.44 -2.50
C ASN A 8 6.96 42.98 -2.32
N ILE A 9 6.02 42.71 -1.42
CA ILE A 9 5.41 41.38 -1.28
C ILE A 9 4.42 41.21 -2.43
N LEU A 10 4.85 40.47 -3.45
CA LEU A 10 3.94 40.03 -4.51
C LEU A 10 2.92 39.07 -3.90
N ARG A 11 1.65 39.50 -3.81
CA ARG A 11 0.55 38.61 -3.46
C ARG A 11 0.36 37.62 -4.59
N LYS A 12 0.84 36.39 -4.40
CA LYS A 12 0.50 35.27 -5.28
C LYS A 12 -0.99 34.95 -5.09
N ARG A 13 -1.73 34.93 -6.19
CA ARG A 13 -3.13 34.49 -6.21
C ARG A 13 -3.14 33.03 -6.66
N PHE A 14 -3.72 32.17 -5.83
CA PHE A 14 -3.93 30.77 -6.17
C PHE A 14 -5.26 30.61 -6.89
N LYS A 15 -5.35 29.58 -7.72
CA LYS A 15 -6.57 29.10 -8.36
C LYS A 15 -6.74 27.61 -8.06
N PRO A 16 -7.98 27.09 -8.06
CA PRO A 16 -8.19 25.64 -8.09
C PRO A 16 -7.32 24.98 -9.16
N ASN A 17 -6.72 23.84 -8.83
CA ASN A 17 -5.74 23.06 -9.60
C ASN A 17 -4.30 23.60 -9.66
N ASP A 18 -3.98 24.73 -9.01
CA ASP A 18 -2.58 25.14 -8.86
C ASP A 18 -1.83 24.12 -7.97
N ARG A 19 -0.55 23.88 -8.29
CA ARG A 19 0.35 23.06 -7.44
C ARG A 19 1.16 23.96 -6.51
N ILE A 20 1.14 23.66 -5.21
CA ILE A 20 1.82 24.46 -4.18
C ILE A 20 2.63 23.58 -3.23
N CYS A 21 3.89 23.96 -2.96
CA CYS A 21 4.67 23.34 -1.89
C CYS A 21 4.42 24.09 -0.59
N LEU A 22 4.28 23.37 0.53
CA LEU A 22 4.20 24.00 1.84
C LEU A 22 5.60 24.16 2.41
N TYR A 23 5.80 25.23 3.16
CA TYR A 23 7.02 25.42 3.92
C TYR A 23 6.92 24.62 5.22
N ASP A 24 7.85 23.70 5.46
CA ASP A 24 7.93 22.97 6.73
C ASP A 24 8.60 23.86 7.79
N PHE A 25 7.80 24.40 8.72
CA PHE A 25 8.28 25.25 9.81
C PHE A 25 8.91 24.44 10.98
N GLY A 26 9.00 23.11 10.86
CA GLY A 26 9.62 22.27 11.88
C GLY A 26 11.04 22.70 12.22
N PHE A 27 11.30 22.96 13.51
CA PHE A 27 12.66 23.19 14.01
C PHE A 27 13.42 21.86 14.06
N HIS A 28 13.96 21.46 12.91
CA HIS A 28 14.80 20.26 12.82
C HIS A 28 16.19 20.58 13.34
N LYS A 29 16.51 20.15 14.57
CA LYS A 29 17.85 20.31 15.15
C LYS A 29 18.85 19.41 14.41
N HIS A 30 19.67 20.00 13.56
CA HIS A 30 20.82 19.34 12.95
C HIS A 30 22.12 20.00 13.41
N LYS A 31 23.17 19.21 13.66
CA LYS A 31 24.52 19.74 13.94
C LYS A 31 25.02 20.48 12.68
N GLY A 32 25.10 21.81 12.76
CA GLY A 32 26.00 22.63 11.93
C GLY A 32 25.36 23.59 10.92
N LYS A 33 24.11 23.43 10.46
CA LYS A 33 23.43 24.38 9.55
C LYS A 33 21.90 24.34 9.66
N PHE A 34 21.23 25.50 9.59
CA PHE A 34 19.79 25.60 9.36
C PHE A 34 19.48 25.18 7.91
N ARG A 35 18.53 24.26 7.71
CA ARG A 35 18.02 23.87 6.40
C ARG A 35 16.55 24.25 6.30
N PHE A 36 16.20 25.00 5.25
CA PHE A 36 14.83 25.31 4.87
C PHE A 36 14.30 24.13 4.04
N ARG A 37 13.19 23.51 4.44
CA ARG A 37 12.57 22.38 3.73
C ARG A 37 11.21 22.79 3.17
N TRP A 38 10.98 22.47 1.91
CA TRP A 38 9.67 22.53 1.27
C TRP A 38 9.12 21.11 1.18
N THR A 39 7.82 20.94 1.42
CA THR A 39 7.12 19.67 1.23
C THR A 39 6.77 19.45 -0.23
N ASP A 40 6.33 18.23 -0.56
CA ASP A 40 5.85 17.87 -1.89
C ASP A 40 4.68 18.77 -2.35
N PRO A 41 4.44 18.89 -3.67
CA PRO A 41 3.40 19.77 -4.19
C PRO A 41 1.98 19.23 -3.90
N PHE A 42 1.18 20.05 -3.22
CA PHE A 42 -0.25 19.87 -2.98
C PHE A 42 -1.08 20.53 -4.09
N LEU A 43 -2.27 20.01 -4.36
CA LEU A 43 -3.24 20.60 -5.27
C LEU A 43 -4.11 21.61 -4.52
N VAL A 44 -4.32 22.78 -5.09
CA VAL A 44 -5.31 23.72 -4.56
C VAL A 44 -6.70 23.24 -4.94
N LYS A 45 -7.52 22.87 -3.95
CA LYS A 45 -8.89 22.40 -4.13
C LYS A 45 -9.87 23.56 -4.22
N ASN A 46 -9.74 24.51 -3.30
CA ASN A 46 -10.61 25.68 -3.23
C ASN A 46 -9.85 26.90 -2.72
N VAL A 47 -10.31 28.09 -3.12
CA VAL A 47 -9.76 29.37 -2.65
C VAL A 47 -10.92 30.18 -2.09
N PHE A 48 -10.93 30.36 -0.77
CA PHE A 48 -11.98 31.08 -0.08
C PHE A 48 -11.85 32.60 -0.28
N VAL A 49 -12.97 33.31 -0.14
CA VAL A 49 -13.04 34.78 -0.32
C VAL A 49 -12.10 35.53 0.63
N ASN A 50 -11.79 34.95 1.79
CA ASN A 50 -10.84 35.51 2.76
C ASN A 50 -9.36 35.22 2.42
N GLY A 51 -9.08 34.54 1.31
CA GLY A 51 -7.73 34.18 0.87
C GLY A 51 -7.16 32.90 1.47
N ALA A 52 -7.92 32.18 2.32
CA ALA A 52 -7.55 30.84 2.73
C ALA A 52 -7.61 29.89 1.52
N VAL A 53 -6.68 28.95 1.46
CA VAL A 53 -6.56 27.98 0.38
C VAL A 53 -6.77 26.60 0.98
N GLU A 54 -7.83 25.92 0.53
CA GLU A 54 -7.99 24.50 0.77
C GLU A 54 -7.07 23.76 -0.18
N ILE A 55 -6.26 22.87 0.38
CA ILE A 55 -5.31 22.06 -0.36
C ILE A 55 -5.62 20.59 -0.16
N GLU A 56 -5.38 19.83 -1.21
CA GLU A 56 -5.53 18.39 -1.26
C GLU A 56 -4.15 17.84 -1.59
N ASP A 57 -3.66 16.89 -0.80
CA ASP A 57 -2.50 16.14 -1.25
C ASP A 57 -2.99 15.27 -2.43
N PRO A 58 -2.43 15.40 -3.64
CA PRO A 58 -2.77 14.48 -4.72
C PRO A 58 -2.46 13.01 -4.35
N LYS A 59 -1.64 12.77 -3.31
CA LYS A 59 -1.43 11.45 -2.70
C LYS A 59 -2.51 11.06 -1.68
N ASP A 60 -3.39 11.96 -1.23
CA ASP A 60 -4.54 11.64 -0.37
C ASP A 60 -5.70 10.99 -1.14
N ASP A 61 -5.65 11.01 -2.46
CA ASP A 61 -6.56 10.27 -3.32
C ASP A 61 -6.19 8.80 -3.53
N GLN A 62 -5.20 8.31 -2.78
CA GLN A 62 -4.90 6.89 -2.76
C GLN A 62 -6.09 6.10 -2.19
N ILE A 63 -6.83 5.45 -3.10
CA ILE A 63 -8.01 4.66 -2.80
C ILE A 63 -7.71 3.64 -1.70
N PHE A 64 -6.53 3.00 -1.77
CA PHE A 64 -6.14 2.02 -0.78
C PHE A 64 -5.91 2.60 0.62
N LYS A 65 -5.36 3.82 0.72
CA LYS A 65 -5.24 4.54 1.99
C LYS A 65 -6.60 4.78 2.65
N LYS A 66 -7.63 5.11 1.86
CA LYS A 66 -9.02 5.26 2.33
C LYS A 66 -9.58 3.93 2.87
N PHE A 67 -9.28 2.80 2.21
CA PHE A 67 -9.67 1.47 2.70
C PHE A 67 -8.93 1.08 3.99
N VAL A 68 -7.61 1.29 4.06
CA VAL A 68 -6.81 1.03 5.26
C VAL A 68 -7.22 1.92 6.43
N GLY A 69 -7.72 3.13 6.17
CA GLY A 69 -8.33 4.00 7.18
C GLY A 69 -9.57 3.44 7.88
N ARG A 70 -10.11 2.28 7.43
CA ARG A 70 -11.14 1.54 8.16
C ARG A 70 -10.60 0.77 9.37
N LEU A 71 -9.28 0.55 9.44
CA LEU A 71 -8.64 -0.07 10.59
C LEU A 71 -8.68 0.88 11.79
N PRO A 72 -8.77 0.37 13.04
CA PRO A 72 -8.78 1.21 14.23
C PRO A 72 -7.51 2.06 14.37
N GLU A 73 -7.65 3.27 14.92
CA GLU A 73 -6.53 4.19 15.18
C GLU A 73 -5.42 3.53 16.03
N THR A 74 -5.80 2.69 17.01
CA THR A 74 -4.88 1.91 17.85
C THR A 74 -3.98 0.95 17.07
N VAL A 75 -4.39 0.55 15.86
CA VAL A 75 -3.58 -0.23 14.92
C VAL A 75 -2.73 0.69 14.06
N LEU A 76 -3.34 1.74 13.49
CA LEU A 76 -2.66 2.67 12.59
C LEU A 76 -1.49 3.39 13.27
N GLU A 77 -1.61 3.78 14.54
CA GLU A 77 -0.54 4.42 15.31
C GLU A 77 0.68 3.51 15.55
N LYS A 78 0.53 2.19 15.38
CA LYS A 78 1.61 1.21 15.56
C LYS A 78 2.35 0.87 14.28
N LEU A 79 1.91 1.39 13.13
CA LEU A 79 2.45 1.08 11.80
C LEU A 79 2.86 2.37 11.07
N ASP A 80 4.09 2.41 10.58
CA ASP A 80 4.53 3.44 9.63
C ASP A 80 4.18 2.98 8.21
N LEU A 81 3.04 3.46 7.70
CA LEU A 81 2.46 2.99 6.44
C LEU A 81 2.83 3.92 5.29
N VAL A 82 3.56 3.37 4.32
CA VAL A 82 3.83 4.00 3.02
C VAL A 82 3.00 3.30 1.95
N PHE A 83 2.24 4.09 1.20
CA PHE A 83 1.36 3.61 0.14
C PHE A 83 2.03 3.81 -1.22
N LEU A 84 1.96 2.77 -2.06
CA LEU A 84 2.52 2.75 -3.41
C LEU A 84 1.41 2.52 -4.42
N ASP A 85 1.31 3.40 -5.41
CA ASP A 85 0.38 3.25 -6.53
C ASP A 85 0.88 2.18 -7.49
N ALA A 86 -0.05 1.37 -7.99
CA ALA A 86 0.23 0.38 -9.01
C ALA A 86 0.62 1.07 -10.33
N PRO A 87 1.58 0.52 -11.10
CA PRO A 87 2.20 1.26 -12.20
C PRO A 87 1.43 1.20 -13.53
N PHE A 88 0.50 0.26 -13.72
CA PHE A 88 -0.16 0.05 -15.01
C PHE A 88 -1.59 0.56 -14.98
N PRO A 89 -2.03 1.37 -15.96
CA PRO A 89 -3.43 1.72 -16.11
C PRO A 89 -4.30 0.46 -16.20
N ALA A 90 -5.48 0.50 -15.58
CA ALA A 90 -6.41 -0.62 -15.63
C ALA A 90 -6.80 -0.95 -17.08
N GLY A 91 -6.72 -2.23 -17.45
CA GLY A 91 -6.98 -2.69 -18.83
C GLY A 91 -8.46 -2.78 -19.20
N GLY A 92 -9.36 -2.68 -18.22
CA GLY A 92 -10.79 -2.84 -18.41
C GLY A 92 -11.62 -2.17 -17.32
N LYS A 93 -12.86 -2.65 -17.17
CA LYS A 93 -13.81 -2.09 -16.21
C LYS A 93 -13.31 -2.29 -14.77
N SER A 94 -13.21 -1.21 -14.00
CA SER A 94 -12.80 -1.29 -12.60
C SER A 94 -13.99 -1.57 -11.68
N ALA A 95 -13.78 -2.41 -10.65
CA ALA A 95 -14.75 -2.59 -9.57
C ALA A 95 -14.98 -1.30 -8.75
N LEU A 96 -14.12 -0.30 -8.94
CA LEU A 96 -14.18 1.00 -8.28
C LEU A 96 -14.97 2.05 -9.09
N GLU A 97 -15.39 1.72 -10.32
CA GLU A 97 -16.23 2.58 -11.15
C GLU A 97 -17.54 2.93 -10.43
N GLY A 98 -17.83 4.24 -10.36
CA GLY A 98 -19.00 4.77 -9.66
C GLY A 98 -18.81 4.93 -8.15
N ILE A 99 -17.66 4.52 -7.59
CA ILE A 99 -17.28 4.75 -6.19
C ILE A 99 -16.16 5.80 -6.11
N PHE A 100 -15.16 5.70 -6.98
CA PHE A 100 -14.03 6.64 -7.09
C PHE A 100 -13.92 7.13 -8.52
N ASP A 101 -13.43 8.36 -8.72
CA ASP A 101 -13.18 8.88 -10.06
C ASP A 101 -11.92 8.23 -10.67
N PRO A 102 -11.90 7.98 -12.00
CA PRO A 102 -10.71 7.48 -12.70
C PRO A 102 -9.56 8.53 -12.70
N PRO A 103 -8.30 8.12 -12.98
CA PRO A 103 -7.86 6.82 -13.51
C PRO A 103 -7.67 5.72 -12.46
N TYR A 104 -7.83 4.46 -12.88
CA TYR A 104 -7.54 3.27 -12.07
C TYR A 104 -6.27 2.58 -12.55
N TYR A 105 -5.61 1.87 -11.64
CA TYR A 105 -4.36 1.17 -11.89
C TYR A 105 -4.38 -0.26 -11.36
N GLU A 106 -3.59 -1.13 -11.98
CA GLU A 106 -3.44 -2.55 -11.68
C GLU A 106 -1.96 -2.89 -11.51
N TRP A 107 -1.65 -3.86 -10.65
CA TRP A 107 -0.26 -4.27 -10.39
C TRP A 107 0.33 -5.01 -11.59
N PHE A 108 -0.48 -5.80 -12.27
CA PHE A 108 -0.17 -6.51 -13.50
C PHE A 108 -1.49 -6.84 -14.18
N HIS A 109 -1.46 -7.12 -15.48
CA HIS A 109 -2.68 -7.50 -16.20
C HIS A 109 -2.81 -9.01 -16.23
N SER A 110 -4.05 -9.48 -16.26
CA SER A 110 -4.42 -10.89 -16.43
C SER A 110 -5.42 -11.04 -17.57
N ASN A 111 -5.37 -12.16 -18.27
CA ASN A 111 -6.48 -12.55 -19.12
C ASN A 111 -7.74 -12.92 -18.31
N GLU A 112 -8.90 -13.02 -18.97
CA GLU A 112 -10.20 -13.24 -18.31
C GLU A 112 -10.25 -14.51 -17.45
N ASP A 113 -9.51 -15.54 -17.85
CA ASP A 113 -9.46 -16.84 -17.18
C ASP A 113 -8.30 -16.95 -16.16
N TYR A 114 -7.53 -15.88 -15.92
CA TYR A 114 -6.40 -15.84 -14.99
C TYR A 114 -5.32 -16.91 -15.21
N THR A 115 -5.09 -17.29 -16.46
CA THR A 115 -4.08 -18.27 -16.87
C THR A 115 -2.79 -17.62 -17.37
N GLU A 116 -2.86 -16.38 -17.83
CA GLU A 116 -1.73 -15.61 -18.34
C GLU A 116 -1.69 -14.22 -17.72
N TYR A 117 -0.47 -13.75 -17.47
CA TYR A 117 -0.22 -12.43 -16.87
C TYR A 117 0.79 -11.67 -17.71
N THR A 118 0.56 -10.37 -17.87
CA THR A 118 1.52 -9.45 -18.48
C THR A 118 1.93 -8.38 -17.47
N ASN A 119 3.14 -7.87 -17.63
CA ASN A 119 3.75 -6.86 -16.76
C ASN A 119 4.08 -7.31 -15.32
N PHE A 120 4.06 -8.61 -15.03
CA PHE A 120 4.31 -9.13 -13.66
C PHE A 120 5.76 -8.88 -13.23
N GLU A 121 6.72 -9.15 -14.11
CA GLU A 121 8.14 -8.92 -13.87
C GLU A 121 8.47 -7.42 -13.75
N GLU A 122 7.89 -6.59 -14.63
CA GLU A 122 8.01 -5.13 -14.60
C GLU A 122 7.40 -4.54 -13.31
N CYS A 123 6.29 -5.09 -12.83
CA CYS A 123 5.69 -4.74 -11.55
C CYS A 123 6.66 -4.97 -10.38
N LEU A 124 7.26 -6.16 -10.32
CA LEU A 124 8.22 -6.50 -9.27
C LEU A 124 9.47 -5.63 -9.31
N ALA A 125 9.97 -5.34 -10.52
CA ALA A 125 11.09 -4.41 -10.69
C ALA A 125 10.73 -3.00 -10.19
N TYR A 126 9.52 -2.51 -10.49
CA TYR A 126 9.01 -1.23 -9.99
C TYR A 126 8.91 -1.19 -8.46
N VAL A 127 8.39 -2.26 -7.83
CA VAL A 127 8.33 -2.38 -6.37
C VAL A 127 9.73 -2.43 -5.76
N GLU A 128 10.65 -3.23 -6.32
CA GLU A 128 12.05 -3.30 -5.86
C GLU A 128 12.72 -1.92 -5.92
N ASP A 129 12.57 -1.21 -7.04
CA ASP A 129 13.11 0.14 -7.24
C ASP A 129 12.58 1.14 -6.22
N TYR A 130 11.29 1.06 -5.90
CA TYR A 130 10.68 1.92 -4.89
C TYR A 130 11.23 1.59 -3.49
N MET A 131 11.35 0.30 -3.17
CA MET A 131 11.90 -0.19 -1.91
C MET A 131 13.36 0.23 -1.71
N ILE A 132 14.18 0.22 -2.76
CA ILE A 132 15.57 0.71 -2.72
C ILE A 132 15.61 2.22 -2.42
N LYS A 133 14.73 3.00 -3.05
CA LYS A 133 14.76 4.47 -2.97
C LYS A 133 14.19 5.01 -1.66
N ASN A 134 13.19 4.35 -1.10
CA ASN A 134 12.39 4.88 0.02
C ASN A 134 12.47 4.03 1.29
N GLY A 135 13.11 2.85 1.22
CA GLY A 135 13.24 1.94 2.35
C GLY A 135 14.30 2.37 3.38
N PRO A 136 14.61 1.50 4.35
CA PRO A 136 14.16 0.10 4.44
C PRO A 136 12.68 -0.04 4.79
N PHE A 137 12.06 -1.14 4.34
CA PHE A 137 10.69 -1.54 4.69
C PHE A 137 10.75 -2.91 5.38
N ASP A 138 10.12 -3.05 6.55
CA ASP A 138 10.13 -4.31 7.29
C ASP A 138 9.10 -5.33 6.79
N GLY A 139 7.98 -4.87 6.22
CA GLY A 139 6.89 -5.76 5.80
C GLY A 139 6.08 -5.20 4.64
N VAL A 140 5.20 -6.06 4.09
CA VAL A 140 4.32 -5.70 2.97
C VAL A 140 2.87 -5.97 3.35
N LEU A 141 2.02 -4.97 3.16
CA LEU A 141 0.58 -5.08 3.29
C LEU A 141 -0.04 -5.01 1.89
N GLY A 142 -0.81 -6.03 1.52
CA GLY A 142 -1.48 -6.08 0.22
C GLY A 142 -2.98 -6.33 0.36
N PHE A 143 -3.74 -5.80 -0.60
CA PHE A 143 -5.16 -6.09 -0.78
C PHE A 143 -5.45 -6.65 -2.17
N SER A 144 -6.29 -7.68 -2.26
CA SER A 144 -6.70 -8.29 -3.54
C SER A 144 -5.48 -8.69 -4.39
N MET A 145 -5.39 -8.22 -5.64
CA MET A 145 -4.21 -8.42 -6.52
C MET A 145 -2.89 -8.00 -5.86
N GLY A 146 -2.87 -6.91 -5.08
CA GLY A 146 -1.68 -6.50 -4.32
C GLY A 146 -1.33 -7.49 -3.21
N ALA A 147 -2.31 -8.17 -2.64
CA ALA A 147 -2.09 -9.24 -1.65
C ALA A 147 -1.58 -10.53 -2.30
N MET A 148 -2.05 -10.85 -3.52
CA MET A 148 -1.50 -11.95 -4.33
C MET A 148 -0.02 -11.71 -4.64
N LEU A 149 0.32 -10.49 -5.07
CA LEU A 149 1.71 -10.09 -5.30
C LEU A 149 2.52 -10.21 -4.01
N ALA A 150 2.09 -9.56 -2.92
CA ALA A 150 2.76 -9.58 -1.63
C ALA A 150 3.02 -11.00 -1.10
N ALA A 151 2.05 -11.90 -1.24
CA ALA A 151 2.17 -13.29 -0.79
C ALA A 151 3.27 -14.07 -1.52
N THR A 152 3.53 -13.78 -2.80
CA THR A 152 4.61 -14.42 -3.57
C THR A 152 6.00 -13.88 -3.26
N MET A 153 6.10 -12.64 -2.76
CA MET A 153 7.38 -11.94 -2.61
C MET A 153 8.41 -12.69 -1.76
N PRO A 154 8.10 -13.23 -0.57
CA PRO A 154 9.11 -13.93 0.24
C PRO A 154 9.66 -15.18 -0.46
N GLY A 155 8.81 -15.91 -1.19
CA GLY A 155 9.22 -17.08 -1.96
C GLY A 155 10.15 -16.72 -3.09
N MET A 156 9.80 -15.70 -3.89
CA MET A 156 10.67 -15.22 -4.97
C MET A 156 11.99 -14.64 -4.46
N GLN A 157 11.98 -14.00 -3.29
CA GLN A 157 13.20 -13.51 -2.64
C GLN A 157 14.08 -14.66 -2.16
N ALA A 158 13.50 -15.72 -1.60
CA ALA A 158 14.22 -16.92 -1.18
C ALA A 158 14.86 -17.68 -2.36
N GLU A 159 14.15 -17.75 -3.49
CA GLU A 159 14.66 -18.34 -4.74
C GLU A 159 15.70 -17.44 -5.45
N GLY A 160 15.84 -16.17 -5.03
CA GLY A 160 16.77 -15.23 -5.63
C GLY A 160 16.34 -14.71 -7.00
N VAL A 161 15.05 -14.77 -7.34
CA VAL A 161 14.53 -14.38 -8.66
C VAL A 161 13.89 -12.99 -8.69
N ALA A 162 13.49 -12.44 -7.54
CA ALA A 162 12.97 -11.08 -7.41
C ALA A 162 13.32 -10.49 -6.04
N LEU A 163 13.28 -9.15 -5.91
CA LEU A 163 13.50 -8.43 -4.63
C LEU A 163 14.85 -8.79 -3.97
N THR A 164 15.87 -9.02 -4.79
CA THR A 164 17.22 -9.44 -4.36
C THR A 164 18.09 -8.28 -3.91
N LYS A 165 17.71 -7.04 -4.26
CA LYS A 165 18.47 -5.83 -3.92
C LYS A 165 17.95 -5.11 -2.66
N VAL A 166 16.92 -5.66 -2.02
CA VAL A 166 16.28 -5.09 -0.83
C VAL A 166 16.44 -6.05 0.35
N PRO A 167 16.37 -5.55 1.61
CA PRO A 167 16.37 -6.41 2.79
C PRO A 167 15.27 -7.47 2.74
N LYS A 168 15.46 -8.54 3.53
CA LYS A 168 14.47 -9.61 3.64
C LYS A 168 13.14 -9.05 4.18
N ILE A 169 12.04 -9.40 3.52
CA ILE A 169 10.70 -9.07 4.03
C ILE A 169 10.47 -9.84 5.34
N LYS A 170 10.19 -9.12 6.43
CA LYS A 170 10.07 -9.68 7.78
C LYS A 170 8.66 -10.11 8.13
N PHE A 171 7.63 -9.50 7.54
CA PHE A 171 6.24 -9.91 7.74
C PHE A 171 5.33 -9.52 6.58
N LEU A 172 4.16 -10.17 6.52
CA LEU A 172 3.10 -9.87 5.55
C LEU A 172 1.76 -9.62 6.24
N MET A 173 0.98 -8.71 5.68
CA MET A 173 -0.45 -8.54 5.97
C MET A 173 -1.23 -8.69 4.66
N ILE A 174 -1.99 -9.77 4.54
CA ILE A 174 -2.65 -10.21 3.31
C ILE A 174 -4.15 -10.05 3.48
N ILE A 175 -4.77 -9.09 2.78
CA ILE A 175 -6.21 -8.84 2.84
C ILE A 175 -6.85 -9.31 1.54
N SER A 176 -7.79 -10.26 1.62
CA SER A 176 -8.45 -10.83 0.43
C SER A 176 -7.45 -11.30 -0.65
N GLY A 177 -6.36 -11.92 -0.23
CA GLY A 177 -5.34 -12.47 -1.15
C GLY A 177 -5.71 -13.84 -1.68
N ALA A 178 -4.98 -14.29 -2.70
CA ALA A 178 -5.12 -15.60 -3.30
C ALA A 178 -3.76 -16.16 -3.73
N LYS A 179 -3.68 -17.49 -3.82
CA LYS A 179 -2.46 -18.17 -4.28
C LYS A 179 -2.31 -18.07 -5.80
N LEU A 180 -1.27 -17.37 -6.25
CA LEU A 180 -0.75 -17.50 -7.61
C LEU A 180 -0.12 -18.90 -7.76
N GLY A 181 -0.61 -19.68 -8.72
CA GLY A 181 -0.33 -21.13 -8.81
C GLY A 181 -1.32 -22.00 -8.02
N GLY A 182 -2.50 -21.46 -7.70
CA GLY A 182 -3.62 -22.18 -7.10
C GLY A 182 -4.58 -22.77 -8.13
N SER A 183 -5.78 -23.14 -7.69
CA SER A 183 -6.84 -23.69 -8.56
C SER A 183 -7.42 -22.67 -9.53
N LYS A 184 -7.57 -21.42 -9.10
CA LYS A 184 -8.19 -20.35 -9.90
C LYS A 184 -7.18 -19.47 -10.64
N PHE A 185 -6.06 -19.17 -9.99
CA PHE A 185 -5.06 -18.25 -10.50
C PHE A 185 -3.80 -19.03 -10.85
N ALA A 186 -3.43 -19.06 -12.14
CA ALA A 186 -2.17 -19.67 -12.56
C ALA A 186 -0.97 -18.93 -11.93
N ALA A 187 0.21 -19.56 -11.93
CA ALA A 187 1.43 -18.89 -11.51
C ALA A 187 2.07 -18.15 -12.71
N PRO A 188 2.40 -16.85 -12.59
CA PRO A 188 3.37 -16.21 -13.47
C PRO A 188 4.67 -17.00 -13.48
N LYS A 189 5.38 -17.03 -14.61
CA LYS A 189 6.62 -17.82 -14.76
C LYS A 189 7.65 -17.50 -13.68
N LEU A 190 7.84 -16.21 -13.37
CA LEU A 190 8.77 -15.78 -12.33
C LEU A 190 8.36 -16.24 -10.91
N ALA A 191 7.06 -16.37 -10.65
CA ALA A 191 6.51 -16.79 -9.36
C ALA A 191 6.22 -18.30 -9.27
N ALA A 192 6.58 -19.10 -10.28
CA ALA A 192 6.24 -20.53 -10.35
C ALA A 192 6.68 -21.33 -9.11
N ASN A 193 7.82 -20.96 -8.52
CA ASN A 193 8.38 -21.61 -7.33
C ASN A 193 8.11 -20.84 -6.04
N ALA A 194 7.35 -19.74 -6.06
CA ALA A 194 7.15 -18.88 -4.90
C ALA A 194 6.51 -19.60 -3.69
N PHE A 195 5.79 -20.69 -3.95
CA PHE A 195 5.17 -21.54 -2.92
C PHE A 195 5.65 -23.00 -2.98
N SER A 196 6.84 -23.25 -3.56
CA SER A 196 7.43 -24.59 -3.66
C SER A 196 7.89 -25.15 -2.31
N SER A 197 8.15 -24.26 -1.34
CA SER A 197 8.41 -24.57 0.07
C SER A 197 7.52 -23.70 0.96
N PRO A 198 7.17 -24.15 2.18
CA PRO A 198 6.38 -23.35 3.12
C PRO A 198 7.03 -21.99 3.40
N VAL A 199 6.25 -20.92 3.25
CA VAL A 199 6.69 -19.55 3.51
C VAL A 199 6.80 -19.34 5.01
N THR A 200 8.04 -19.16 5.49
CA THR A 200 8.35 -18.96 6.92
C THR A 200 8.19 -17.51 7.38
N CYS A 201 7.95 -16.58 6.47
CA CYS A 201 7.68 -15.18 6.78
C CYS A 201 6.37 -15.08 7.59
N PRO A 202 6.38 -14.52 8.82
CA PRO A 202 5.18 -14.28 9.60
C PRO A 202 4.11 -13.55 8.78
N SER A 203 2.90 -14.10 8.75
CA SER A 203 1.81 -13.54 7.95
C SER A 203 0.52 -13.45 8.74
N LEU A 204 -0.21 -12.36 8.50
CA LEU A 204 -1.57 -12.14 8.96
C LEU A 204 -2.50 -12.09 7.75
N HIS A 205 -3.54 -12.93 7.74
CA HIS A 205 -4.49 -13.05 6.64
C HIS A 205 -5.87 -12.58 7.08
N PHE A 206 -6.48 -11.71 6.29
CA PHE A 206 -7.86 -11.27 6.47
C PHE A 206 -8.73 -11.92 5.40
N ILE A 207 -9.70 -12.73 5.83
CA ILE A 207 -10.57 -13.51 4.95
C ILE A 207 -12.03 -13.12 5.22
N GLY A 208 -12.69 -12.62 4.19
CA GLY A 208 -14.12 -12.29 4.24
C GLY A 208 -14.98 -13.52 4.04
N GLU A 209 -15.95 -13.74 4.94
CA GLU A 209 -16.86 -14.89 4.89
C GLU A 209 -17.74 -14.88 3.64
N THR A 210 -18.03 -13.71 3.10
CA THR A 210 -18.82 -13.50 1.88
C THR A 210 -17.97 -13.09 0.67
N ASP A 211 -16.64 -13.15 0.79
CA ASP A 211 -15.72 -12.79 -0.28
C ASP A 211 -15.66 -13.90 -1.34
N ILE A 212 -15.79 -13.51 -2.61
CA ILE A 212 -15.68 -14.42 -3.76
C ILE A 212 -14.30 -15.07 -3.88
N VAL A 213 -13.25 -14.46 -3.32
CA VAL A 213 -11.90 -15.04 -3.31
C VAL A 213 -11.62 -15.91 -2.09
N LYS A 214 -12.57 -16.06 -1.16
CA LYS A 214 -12.41 -16.85 0.07
C LYS A 214 -11.85 -18.27 -0.17
N PRO A 215 -12.31 -19.07 -1.15
CA PRO A 215 -11.75 -20.40 -1.39
C PRO A 215 -10.24 -20.35 -1.68
N ASP A 216 -9.81 -19.43 -2.54
CA ASP A 216 -8.42 -19.26 -2.93
C ASP A 216 -7.57 -18.62 -1.80
N ALA A 217 -8.17 -17.71 -1.01
CA ALA A 217 -7.56 -17.13 0.18
C ALA A 217 -7.31 -18.20 1.26
N THR A 218 -8.26 -19.13 1.42
CA THR A 218 -8.13 -20.25 2.36
C THR A 218 -7.05 -21.22 1.89
N ALA A 219 -7.01 -21.56 0.59
CA ALA A 219 -5.97 -22.41 0.02
C ALA A 219 -4.55 -21.78 0.09
N LEU A 220 -4.47 -20.45 0.12
CA LEU A 220 -3.19 -19.75 0.30
C LEU A 220 -2.57 -20.04 1.68
N LEU A 221 -3.38 -20.24 2.73
CA LEU A 221 -2.90 -20.48 4.09
C LEU A 221 -1.98 -21.70 4.19
N ASP A 222 -2.26 -22.76 3.43
CA ASP A 222 -1.44 -23.99 3.38
C ASP A 222 -0.01 -23.74 2.87
N SER A 223 0.23 -22.58 2.26
CA SER A 223 1.55 -22.20 1.76
C SER A 223 2.40 -21.47 2.81
N PHE A 224 1.84 -21.17 3.99
CA PHE A 224 2.52 -20.43 5.07
C PHE A 224 2.73 -21.31 6.31
N VAL A 225 3.83 -21.05 7.02
CA VAL A 225 4.06 -21.64 8.36
C VAL A 225 3.35 -20.78 9.41
N ASP A 226 2.47 -21.41 10.18
CA ASP A 226 1.69 -20.80 11.27
C ASP A 226 1.05 -19.43 10.92
N PRO A 227 0.27 -19.33 9.82
CA PRO A 227 -0.38 -18.08 9.46
C PRO A 227 -1.39 -17.66 10.54
N VAL A 228 -1.38 -16.37 10.90
CA VAL A 228 -2.42 -15.79 11.74
C VAL A 228 -3.60 -15.41 10.85
N VAL A 229 -4.83 -15.71 11.26
CA VAL A 229 -6.03 -15.50 10.45
C VAL A 229 -7.07 -14.69 11.21
N ILE A 230 -7.59 -13.66 10.56
CA ILE A 230 -8.75 -12.90 10.97
C ILE A 230 -9.86 -13.13 9.94
N ASN A 231 -10.91 -13.84 10.35
CA ASN A 231 -12.13 -13.94 9.57
C ASN A 231 -13.06 -12.78 9.88
N HIS A 232 -13.74 -12.23 8.88
CA HIS A 232 -14.72 -11.16 9.04
C HIS A 232 -15.98 -11.43 8.21
N SER A 233 -17.14 -10.90 8.63
CA SER A 233 -18.42 -11.18 7.96
C SER A 233 -18.59 -10.51 6.59
N GLU A 234 -17.82 -9.45 6.32
CA GLU A 234 -17.90 -8.67 5.09
C GLU A 234 -17.33 -9.42 3.85
N GLY A 235 -17.56 -8.86 2.67
CA GLY A 235 -17.09 -9.41 1.39
C GLY A 235 -15.68 -8.95 1.03
N HIS A 236 -15.44 -8.61 -0.24
CA HIS A 236 -14.15 -8.21 -0.77
C HIS A 236 -13.75 -6.78 -0.35
N THR A 237 -13.25 -6.61 0.88
CA THR A 237 -12.93 -5.30 1.46
C THR A 237 -11.93 -5.40 2.61
N VAL A 238 -11.28 -4.27 2.95
CA VAL A 238 -10.62 -4.12 4.26
C VAL A 238 -11.70 -4.06 5.35
N PRO A 239 -11.68 -4.95 6.35
CA PRO A 239 -12.69 -4.99 7.40
C PRO A 239 -12.51 -3.85 8.41
N ARG A 240 -13.60 -3.48 9.09
CA ARG A 240 -13.47 -2.81 10.39
C ARG A 240 -13.15 -3.86 11.44
N LEU A 241 -12.20 -3.56 12.32
CA LEU A 241 -11.79 -4.48 13.38
C LEU A 241 -12.32 -3.98 14.72
N ASP A 242 -12.97 -4.88 15.45
CA ASP A 242 -13.36 -4.71 16.84
C ASP A 242 -13.18 -6.04 17.59
N GLY A 243 -13.34 -6.00 18.91
CA GLY A 243 -13.28 -7.19 19.77
C GLY A 243 -12.09 -8.11 19.48
N LYS A 244 -12.39 -9.40 19.29
CA LYS A 244 -11.39 -10.46 19.09
C LYS A 244 -10.53 -10.26 17.82
N PRO A 245 -11.07 -9.93 16.63
CA PRO A 245 -10.26 -9.55 15.47
C PRO A 245 -9.22 -8.46 15.75
N LEU A 246 -9.60 -7.41 16.50
CA LEU A 246 -8.67 -6.34 16.88
C LEU A 246 -7.58 -6.84 17.83
N GLU A 247 -7.92 -7.64 18.84
CA GLU A 247 -6.94 -8.26 19.74
C GLU A 247 -5.93 -9.12 18.97
N THR A 248 -6.39 -9.92 18.01
CA THR A 248 -5.53 -10.72 17.13
C THR A 248 -4.57 -9.84 16.31
N MET A 249 -5.07 -8.75 15.73
CA MET A 249 -4.24 -7.80 14.97
C MET A 249 -3.16 -7.17 15.86
N LEU A 250 -3.53 -6.71 17.06
CA LEU A 250 -2.58 -6.11 18.00
C LEU A 250 -1.53 -7.12 18.47
N SER A 251 -1.92 -8.36 18.78
CA SER A 251 -0.98 -9.42 19.14
C SER A 251 -0.02 -9.76 17.99
N PHE A 252 -0.50 -9.76 16.74
CA PHE A 252 0.38 -9.93 15.58
C PHE A 252 1.37 -8.76 15.45
N ILE A 253 0.93 -7.52 15.65
CA ILE A 253 1.81 -6.34 15.62
C ILE A 253 2.89 -6.43 16.70
N GLU A 254 2.53 -6.83 17.92
CA GLU A 254 3.50 -7.05 19.00
C GLU A 254 4.53 -8.12 18.61
N LYS A 255 4.08 -9.23 18.00
CA LYS A 255 4.97 -10.29 17.52
C LYS A 255 5.98 -9.78 16.49
N ILE A 256 5.55 -8.98 15.51
CA ILE A 256 6.45 -8.49 14.44
C ILE A 256 7.40 -7.40 14.93
N GLN A 257 7.03 -6.62 15.96
CA GLN A 257 7.92 -5.63 16.60
C GLN A 257 9.10 -6.28 17.33
N MET A 258 8.99 -7.57 17.67
CA MET A 258 10.06 -8.34 18.31
C MET A 258 11.01 -8.99 17.29
N ILE A 259 10.76 -8.86 15.99
CA ILE A 259 11.65 -9.37 14.94
C ILE A 259 12.83 -8.40 14.80
N PRO A 260 14.08 -8.88 14.91
CA PRO A 260 15.27 -8.04 14.82
C PRO A 260 15.44 -7.34 13.45
#